data_AF-A0A517NXF4-F1
#
_entry.id   AF-A0A517NXF4-F1
#
_cell.length_a   1.000
_cell.length_b   1.000
_cell.length_c   1.000
_cell.angle_alpha   90.00
_cell.angle_beta   90.00
_cell.angle_gamma   90.00
#
_symmetry.space_group_name_H-M   'P 1'
#
loop_
_entity.id
_entity.type
_entity.pdbx_description
1 polymer ?
#
loop_
_entity_poly.entity_id
_entity_poly.type
_entity_poly.pdbx_seq_one_letter_code
_entity_poly.pdbx_strand_id
1 'polypeptide(L)'
;MRIHPTLAASTAGSTLFLKASRRKYRGAERRRDRRVPKSVGIVVQPLSPLQSELGREFFAITRDVSRGGLAFLSPRKADYEMAVLSLEDDMTRLVVSRICNCNLIHANELEEVYLTSVEFLYERFA
;
A
#
# COMPACT_ATOMS: atom_id res chain seq x y z
N MET A 1 -57.66 -13.33 -34.62
CA MET A 1 -57.58 -12.64 -33.31
C MET A 1 -56.12 -12.44 -32.96
N ARG A 2 -55.83 -11.29 -32.35
CA ARG A 2 -54.55 -10.60 -32.19
C ARG A 2 -54.13 -10.69 -30.71
N ILE A 3 -52.84 -11.01 -30.45
CA ILE A 3 -51.94 -10.63 -29.30
C ILE A 3 -52.48 -10.91 -27.87
N HIS A 4 -51.77 -11.55 -26.91
CA HIS A 4 -50.43 -11.34 -26.38
C HIS A 4 -49.95 -12.55 -25.55
N PRO A 5 -48.64 -12.89 -25.54
CA PRO A 5 -48.00 -13.57 -24.43
C PRO A 5 -47.51 -12.55 -23.38
N THR A 6 -47.89 -12.78 -22.13
CA THR A 6 -47.53 -11.98 -20.95
C THR A 6 -46.06 -12.19 -20.57
N LEU A 7 -45.32 -11.08 -20.47
CA LEU A 7 -43.95 -11.00 -19.98
C LEU A 7 -43.89 -11.32 -18.47
N ALA A 8 -43.25 -12.42 -18.09
CA ALA A 8 -42.73 -12.62 -16.74
C ALA A 8 -41.24 -12.28 -16.73
N ALA A 9 -40.92 -11.08 -16.27
CA ALA A 9 -39.59 -10.71 -15.82
C ALA A 9 -39.35 -11.31 -14.42
N SER A 10 -38.21 -11.97 -14.20
CA SER A 10 -37.41 -11.76 -12.99
C SER A 10 -36.11 -12.56 -13.01
N THR A 11 -35.04 -11.89 -12.60
CA THR A 11 -33.75 -12.41 -12.11
C THR A 11 -32.73 -12.91 -13.14
N ALA A 12 -32.33 -12.02 -14.04
CA ALA A 12 -30.98 -12.09 -14.61
C ALA A 12 -29.97 -11.71 -13.50
N GLY A 13 -29.15 -12.68 -13.11
CA GLY A 13 -27.99 -12.45 -12.24
C GLY A 13 -27.01 -11.49 -12.92
N SER A 14 -26.92 -10.27 -12.39
CA SER A 14 -25.95 -9.28 -12.82
C SER A 14 -24.63 -9.49 -12.08
N THR A 15 -23.86 -10.50 -12.50
CA THR A 15 -22.42 -10.52 -12.25
C THR A 15 -21.79 -9.41 -13.11
N LEU A 16 -21.76 -8.19 -12.57
CA LEU A 16 -21.02 -7.07 -13.16
C LEU A 16 -19.52 -7.35 -13.02
N PHE A 17 -19.00 -8.24 -13.86
CA PHE A 17 -17.60 -8.19 -14.25
C PHE A 17 -17.42 -6.92 -15.06
N LEU A 18 -17.05 -5.83 -14.39
CA LEU A 18 -16.56 -4.63 -15.04
C LEU A 18 -15.33 -5.02 -15.85
N LYS A 19 -15.55 -5.28 -17.14
CA LYS A 19 -14.53 -5.51 -18.16
C LYS A 19 -13.82 -4.18 -18.33
N ALA A 20 -12.87 -3.90 -17.44
CA ALA A 20 -12.04 -2.70 -17.47
C ALA A 20 -11.42 -2.59 -18.86
N SER A 21 -11.90 -1.61 -19.62
CA SER A 21 -11.43 -1.34 -20.97
C SER A 21 -9.91 -1.16 -20.94
N ARG A 22 -9.19 -2.00 -21.68
CA ARG A 22 -7.74 -1.85 -21.89
C ARG A 22 -7.47 -0.68 -22.84
N ARG A 23 -7.79 0.55 -22.43
CA ARG A 23 -7.06 1.71 -22.93
C ARG A 23 -5.83 1.85 -22.05
N LYS A 24 -4.70 1.31 -22.52
CA LYS A 24 -3.38 1.61 -21.93
C LYS A 24 -3.12 3.10 -22.15
N TYR A 25 -3.61 3.94 -21.25
CA TYR A 25 -3.14 5.30 -21.11
C TYR A 25 -1.64 5.21 -20.77
N ARG A 26 -0.78 5.39 -21.80
CA ARG A 26 0.65 5.65 -21.61
C ARG A 26 0.80 7.12 -21.22
N GLY A 27 0.29 7.50 -20.06
CA GLY A 27 0.93 8.60 -19.35
C GLY A 27 2.40 8.21 -19.20
N ALA A 28 3.32 9.17 -19.30
CA ALA A 28 4.74 8.89 -19.11
C ALA A 28 4.92 8.30 -17.70
N GLU A 29 5.07 6.97 -17.61
CA GLU A 29 5.39 6.29 -16.37
C GLU A 29 6.72 6.88 -15.90
N ARG A 30 6.67 7.64 -14.81
CA ARG A 30 7.84 8.34 -14.26
C ARG A 30 8.72 7.40 -13.44
N ARG A 31 8.20 6.24 -13.05
CA ARG A 31 8.92 5.30 -12.19
C ARG A 31 9.96 4.54 -13.01
N ARG A 32 11.19 4.56 -12.52
CA ARG A 32 12.29 3.75 -13.04
C ARG A 32 12.01 2.24 -12.90
N ASP A 33 11.47 1.86 -11.75
CA ASP A 33 11.19 0.46 -11.42
C ASP A 33 9.69 0.18 -11.34
N ARG A 34 9.29 -1.00 -11.85
CA ARG A 34 7.92 -1.49 -11.75
C ARG A 34 7.60 -1.84 -10.29
N ARG A 35 6.45 -1.36 -9.81
CA ARG A 35 5.87 -1.76 -8.52
C ARG A 35 5.00 -3.00 -8.69
N VAL A 36 5.15 -3.94 -7.76
CA VAL A 36 4.38 -5.19 -7.68
C VAL A 36 3.48 -5.10 -6.45
N PRO A 37 2.14 -5.20 -6.61
CA PRO A 37 1.24 -5.31 -5.48
C PRO A 37 1.61 -6.50 -4.61
N LYS A 38 1.82 -6.26 -3.31
CA LYS A 38 2.23 -7.29 -2.35
C LYS A 38 1.77 -6.86 -0.97
N SER A 39 0.98 -7.70 -0.31
CA SER A 39 0.42 -7.44 1.02
C SER A 39 1.01 -8.39 2.04
N VAL A 40 1.94 -7.88 2.85
CA VAL A 40 2.65 -8.62 3.90
C VAL A 40 2.77 -7.69 5.11
N GLY A 41 2.72 -8.27 6.30
CA GLY A 41 2.99 -7.58 7.55
C GLY A 41 4.45 -7.16 7.65
N ILE A 42 4.67 -5.92 8.09
CA ILE A 42 5.99 -5.39 8.40
C ILE A 42 5.97 -4.71 9.76
N VAL A 43 7.12 -4.71 10.42
CA VAL A 43 7.38 -3.88 11.59
C VAL A 43 8.16 -2.65 11.13
N VAL A 44 7.73 -1.49 11.60
CA VAL A 44 8.31 -0.19 11.27
C VAL A 44 8.88 0.41 12.56
N GLN A 45 10.20 0.57 12.61
CA GLN A 45 10.87 1.30 13.67
C GLN A 45 11.27 2.69 13.15
N PRO A 46 10.62 3.78 13.59
CA PRO A 46 11.00 5.12 13.20
C PRO A 46 12.42 5.47 13.65
N LEU A 47 13.11 6.26 12.83
CA LEU A 47 14.47 6.74 13.08
C LEU A 47 14.55 8.26 12.91
N SER A 48 15.45 8.87 13.68
CA SER A 48 15.86 10.26 13.53
C SER A 48 16.78 10.44 12.30
N PRO A 49 17.06 11.68 11.86
CA PRO A 49 18.06 11.95 10.83
C PRO A 49 19.46 11.39 11.14
N LEU A 50 19.77 11.21 12.44
CA LEU A 50 21.01 10.61 12.93
C LEU A 50 20.90 9.09 13.13
N GLN A 51 19.83 8.47 12.61
CA GLN A 51 19.53 7.04 12.71
C GLN A 51 19.38 6.50 14.14
N SER A 52 19.06 7.37 15.09
CA SER A 52 18.66 6.94 16.43
C SER A 52 17.19 6.55 16.42
N GLU A 53 16.81 5.52 17.17
CA GLU A 53 15.41 5.09 17.28
C GLU A 53 14.52 6.23 17.81
N LEU A 54 13.37 6.41 17.17
CA LEU A 54 12.35 7.36 17.57
C LEU A 54 11.06 6.62 17.94
N GLY A 55 10.57 6.87 19.14
CA GLY A 55 9.31 6.29 19.61
C GLY A 55 9.32 4.75 19.61
N ARG A 56 8.12 4.17 19.61
CA ARG A 56 7.94 2.71 19.58
C ARG A 56 7.71 2.22 18.16
N GLU A 57 8.25 1.05 17.84
CA GLU A 57 7.88 0.32 16.64
C GLU A 57 6.37 0.08 16.55
N PHE A 58 5.90 -0.16 15.33
CA PHE A 58 4.50 -0.46 15.06
C PHE A 58 4.34 -1.33 13.81
N PHE A 59 3.20 -1.99 13.72
CA PHE A 59 2.84 -2.85 12.58
C PHE A 59 2.24 -2.04 11.44
N ALA A 60 2.58 -2.44 10.22
CA ALA A 60 2.00 -1.92 8.99
C ALA A 60 1.84 -3.04 7.96
N ILE A 61 1.03 -2.79 6.93
CA ILE A 61 0.80 -3.74 5.84
C ILE A 61 1.29 -3.14 4.54
N THR A 62 2.15 -3.84 3.81
CA THR A 62 2.60 -3.38 2.50
C THR A 62 1.45 -3.33 1.50
N ARG A 63 1.44 -2.32 0.62
CA ARG A 63 0.54 -2.23 -0.53
C ARG A 63 1.22 -2.73 -1.79
N ASP A 64 2.43 -2.24 -2.02
CA ASP A 64 3.24 -2.57 -3.18
C ASP A 64 4.73 -2.42 -2.88
N VAL A 65 5.56 -3.17 -3.62
CA VAL A 65 7.01 -3.20 -3.47
C VAL A 65 7.67 -3.06 -4.85
N SER A 66 8.83 -2.43 -4.89
CA SER A 66 9.72 -2.34 -6.06
C SER A 66 11.17 -2.56 -5.62
N ARG A 67 12.11 -2.55 -6.57
CA ARG A 67 13.54 -2.66 -6.25
C ARG A 67 14.07 -1.48 -5.42
N GLY A 68 13.52 -0.29 -5.62
CA GLY A 68 14.00 0.93 -4.94
C GLY A 68 13.21 1.33 -3.70
N GLY A 69 12.16 0.61 -3.32
CA GLY A 69 11.31 1.01 -2.20
C GLY A 69 9.95 0.32 -2.19
N LEU A 70 9.14 0.66 -1.20
CA LEU A 70 7.78 0.13 -1.03
C LEU A 70 6.78 1.22 -0.62
N ALA A 71 5.51 0.86 -0.61
CA ALA A 71 4.48 1.62 0.09
C ALA A 71 3.74 0.73 1.07
N PHE A 72 3.37 1.27 2.24
CA PHE A 72 2.65 0.57 3.30
C PHE A 72 1.49 1.40 3.85
N LEU A 73 0.57 0.71 4.51
CA LEU A 73 -0.59 1.26 5.18
C LEU A 73 -0.41 1.14 6.70
N SER A 74 -0.65 2.23 7.42
CA SER A 74 -0.56 2.27 8.89
C SER A 74 -1.54 3.26 9.51
N PRO A 75 -1.97 3.05 10.76
CA PRO A 75 -2.77 4.04 11.49
C PRO A 75 -1.94 5.23 12.00
N ARG A 76 -0.61 5.13 11.89
CA ARG A 76 0.31 6.21 12.28
C ARG A 76 0.72 7.04 11.06
N LYS A 77 0.58 8.36 11.19
CA LYS A 77 1.20 9.34 10.30
C LYS A 77 2.73 9.23 10.44
N ALA A 78 3.45 9.28 9.32
CA ALA A 78 4.91 9.34 9.34
C ALA A 78 5.37 10.79 9.53
N ASP A 79 5.77 11.14 10.76
CA ASP A 79 6.34 12.42 11.19
C ASP A 79 7.87 12.34 11.41
N TYR A 80 8.50 11.33 10.83
CA TYR A 80 9.93 11.02 10.88
C TYR A 80 10.50 10.87 9.46
N GLU A 81 11.81 11.07 9.32
CA GLU A 81 12.48 11.09 8.02
C GLU A 81 12.95 9.70 7.56
N MET A 82 13.26 8.81 8.50
CA MET A 82 13.77 7.48 8.21
C MET A 82 13.10 6.40 9.05
N ALA A 83 13.15 5.16 8.59
CA ALA A 83 12.68 4.01 9.34
C ALA A 83 13.50 2.76 9.01
N VAL A 84 13.59 1.85 9.97
CA VAL A 84 13.96 0.46 9.73
C VAL A 84 12.68 -0.33 9.47
N LEU A 85 12.70 -1.13 8.40
CA LEU A 85 11.63 -2.04 8.05
C LEU A 85 12.12 -3.48 8.20
N SER A 86 11.33 -4.32 8.86
CA SER A 86 11.52 -5.77 8.89
C SER A 86 10.22 -6.47 8.50
N LEU A 87 10.33 -7.70 8.02
CA LEU A 87 9.17 -8.55 7.86
C LEU A 87 8.72 -9.04 9.22
N GLU A 88 7.40 -9.10 9.44
CA GLU A 88 6.84 -9.61 10.70
C GLU A 88 7.38 -11.01 11.05
N ASP A 89 7.55 -11.88 10.04
CA ASP A 89 8.04 -13.24 10.21
C ASP A 89 9.57 -13.39 10.07
N ASP A 90 10.29 -12.32 9.71
CA ASP A 90 11.75 -12.34 9.51
C ASP A 90 12.39 -11.03 10.00
N MET A 91 12.73 -11.03 11.29
CA MET A 91 13.39 -9.92 11.97
C MET A 91 14.90 -9.88 11.73
N THR A 92 15.48 -10.83 10.97
CA THR A 92 16.92 -10.87 10.72
C THR A 92 17.35 -9.91 9.61
N ARG A 93 16.41 -9.55 8.73
CA ARG A 93 16.65 -8.65 7.60
C ARG A 93 16.01 -7.30 7.87
N LEU A 94 16.87 -6.33 8.14
CA LEU A 94 16.48 -4.96 8.42
C LEU A 94 16.78 -4.08 7.21
N VAL A 95 15.78 -3.37 6.70
CA VAL A 95 15.95 -2.46 5.56
C VAL A 95 15.81 -1.02 6.05
N VAL A 96 16.92 -0.29 6.02
CA VAL A 96 16.92 1.15 6.34
C VAL A 96 16.35 1.90 5.15
N SER A 97 15.34 2.72 5.41
CA SER A 97 14.55 3.39 4.39
C SER A 97 14.33 4.86 4.71
N ARG A 98 14.22 5.70 3.68
CA ARG A 98 13.83 7.11 3.79
C ARG A 98 12.33 7.26 3.51
N ILE A 99 11.63 8.06 4.30
CA ILE A 99 10.23 8.41 4.03
C ILE A 99 10.19 9.42 2.89
N CYS A 100 9.47 9.09 1.81
CA CYS A 100 9.33 9.95 0.64
C CYS A 100 8.00 10.72 0.65
N ASN A 101 6.95 10.10 1.15
CA ASN A 101 5.60 10.68 1.19
C ASN A 101 4.72 9.95 2.21
N CYS A 102 3.80 10.66 2.84
CA CYS A 102 2.77 10.11 3.73
C CYS A 102 1.45 10.85 3.48
N ASN A 103 0.42 10.13 3.05
CA ASN A 103 -0.90 10.70 2.77
C ASN A 103 -1.97 10.02 3.60
N LEU A 104 -2.87 10.81 4.18
CA LEU A 104 -4.11 10.28 4.73
C LEU A 104 -4.97 9.74 3.58
N ILE A 105 -5.34 8.46 3.63
CA ILE A 105 -6.17 7.82 2.60
C ILE A 105 -7.55 7.42 3.10
N HIS A 106 -7.72 7.32 4.42
CA HIS A 106 -9.00 7.06 5.06
C HIS A 106 -9.00 7.76 6.42
N ALA A 107 -10.11 8.40 6.75
CA ALA A 107 -10.38 8.92 8.08
C ALA A 107 -11.86 8.80 8.38
N ASN A 108 -12.17 8.37 9.59
CA ASN A 108 -13.49 8.45 10.20
C ASN A 108 -13.32 8.90 11.67
N GLU A 109 -14.40 8.89 12.45
CA GLU A 109 -14.36 9.34 13.86
C GLU A 109 -13.53 8.43 14.78
N LEU A 110 -13.24 7.20 14.35
CA LEU A 110 -12.56 6.17 15.13
C LEU A 110 -11.13 5.90 14.65
N GLU A 111 -10.87 6.04 13.35
CA GLU A 111 -9.64 5.56 12.73
C GLU A 111 -9.17 6.45 11.59
N GLU A 112 -7.85 6.62 11.53
CA GLU A 112 -7.14 7.19 10.40
C GLU A 112 -6.24 6.11 9.79
N VAL A 113 -6.11 6.10 8.47
CA VAL A 113 -5.18 5.24 7.75
C VAL A 113 -4.34 6.06 6.80
N TYR A 114 -3.04 5.91 6.93
CA TYR A 114 -2.03 6.59 6.14
C TYR A 114 -1.39 5.63 5.15
N LEU A 115 -1.18 6.13 3.93
CA LEU A 115 -0.33 5.52 2.93
C LEU A 115 1.04 6.18 2.95
N THR A 116 2.04 5.43 3.38
CA THR A 116 3.43 5.89 3.46
C THR A 116 4.25 5.22 2.37
N SER A 117 5.01 6.01 1.62
CA SER A 117 5.95 5.55 0.60
C SER A 117 7.38 5.78 1.06
N VAL A 118 8.23 4.79 0.83
CA VAL A 118 9.64 4.83 1.23
C VAL A 118 10.57 4.50 0.06
N GLU A 119 11.81 4.94 0.18
CA GLU A 119 12.94 4.56 -0.65
C GLU A 119 13.92 3.73 0.19
N PHE A 120 14.37 2.59 -0.34
CA PHE A 120 15.38 1.76 0.32
C PHE A 120 16.76 2.41 0.21
N LEU A 121 17.49 2.46 1.33
CA LEU A 121 18.85 2.98 1.38
C LEU A 121 19.87 1.85 1.39
N TYR A 122 19.77 0.95 2.37
CA TYR A 122 20.63 -0.22 2.50
C TYR A 122 20.03 -1.24 3.47
N GLU A 123 20.54 -2.47 3.40
CA GLU A 123 20.20 -3.54 4.31
C GLU A 123 21.18 -3.57 5.49
N ARG A 124 20.68 -3.91 6.67
CA ARG A 124 21.43 -4.21 7.88
C ARG A 124 21.04 -5.61 8.35
N PHE A 125 22.00 -6.33 8.90
CA PHE A 125 21.77 -7.57 9.62
C PHE A 125 21.66 -7.26 11.11
N ALA A 126 20.65 -7.85 11.76
CA ALA A 126 20.45 -7.75 13.20
C ALA A 126 21.60 -8.42 13.96
#